data_AF-A0AAN9L6J5-F1
#
_entry.id   AF-A0AAN9L6J5-F1
#
_cell.length_a   1.000
_cell.length_b   1.000
_cell.length_c   1.000
_cell.angle_alpha   90.00
_cell.angle_beta   90.00
_cell.angle_gamma   90.00
#
_symmetry.space_group_name_H-M   'P 1'
#
loop_
_entity.id
_entity.type
_entity.pdbx_description
1 polymer ?
#
loop_
_entity_poly.entity_id
_entity_poly.type
_entity_poly.pdbx_seq_one_letter_code
_entity_poly.pdbx_strand_id
1 'polypeptide(L)'
;MASNIGMMDSAYFVGRNEILTWINNRLQLNLSRIEEAASGAVQCQMMDMTYPGVVPMHKVNFDAKTEYDMIQNYKILQDVFNKLKIDKHVEVSRLVKGRPLDNLEFLQWLKRYCDSVNGGIMNENYNPVERRAKVGKDRNLKCSLKSSKSLQTNIMNNSGSGNTLNPNRTSGAKQFRSSGAAAEANSSVEIQALSKEITDLKSAVDLLEKERDFYFAKLRDIEILCQIPEVENAAMSVAIKKILYADDAKESALDEAQDYLNQTSNAVEAETETEA
;
A
#
# COMPACT_ATOMS: atom_id res chain seq x y z
N MET A 1 -3.49 -29.25 -6.17
CA MET A 1 -4.42 -29.28 -7.31
C MET A 1 -5.30 -28.05 -7.19
N ALA A 2 -5.24 -27.13 -8.16
CA ALA A 2 -6.04 -25.91 -8.12
C ALA A 2 -7.52 -26.29 -8.28
N SER A 3 -8.32 -26.01 -7.24
CA SER A 3 -9.77 -26.23 -7.28
C SER A 3 -10.36 -25.42 -8.43
N ASN A 4 -11.20 -26.06 -9.26
CA ASN A 4 -11.91 -25.41 -10.35
C ASN A 4 -12.76 -24.25 -9.79
N ILE A 5 -12.31 -23.01 -9.95
CA ILE A 5 -13.05 -21.81 -9.56
C ILE A 5 -14.15 -21.61 -10.62
N GLY A 6 -15.37 -22.03 -10.29
CA GLY A 6 -16.55 -21.82 -11.13
C GLY A 6 -17.12 -20.40 -10.97
N MET A 7 -17.90 -19.92 -11.96
CA MET A 7 -18.49 -18.57 -11.98
C MET A 7 -19.44 -18.23 -10.80
N MET A 8 -19.78 -19.20 -9.95
CA MET A 8 -20.60 -19.04 -8.75
C MET A 8 -19.78 -19.09 -7.44
N ASP A 9 -18.45 -19.11 -7.50
CA ASP A 9 -17.59 -19.07 -6.31
C ASP A 9 -17.77 -17.75 -5.56
N SER A 10 -17.75 -17.80 -4.22
CA SER A 10 -17.90 -16.62 -3.35
C SER A 10 -16.89 -15.51 -3.67
N ALA A 11 -15.77 -15.86 -4.32
CA ALA A 11 -14.80 -14.95 -4.89
C ALA A 11 -15.36 -13.82 -5.75
N TYR A 12 -16.43 -14.08 -6.52
CA TYR A 12 -16.99 -13.10 -7.46
C TYR A 12 -17.91 -12.07 -6.79
N PHE A 13 -18.21 -12.24 -5.50
CA PHE A 13 -19.02 -11.30 -4.71
C PHE A 13 -18.16 -10.26 -3.98
N VAL A 14 -16.84 -10.35 -4.09
CA VAL A 14 -15.90 -9.40 -3.48
C VAL A 14 -16.03 -8.04 -4.17
N GLY A 15 -16.39 -7.02 -3.40
CA GLY A 15 -16.64 -5.67 -3.93
C GLY A 15 -15.37 -4.99 -4.47
N ARG A 16 -15.56 -4.01 -5.37
CA ARG A 16 -14.48 -3.20 -5.95
C ARG A 16 -13.53 -2.63 -4.89
N ASN A 17 -14.06 -2.05 -3.82
CA ASN A 17 -13.24 -1.41 -2.78
C ASN A 17 -12.37 -2.43 -2.05
N GLU A 18 -12.91 -3.63 -1.78
CA GLU A 18 -12.16 -4.70 -1.14
C GLU A 18 -11.03 -5.20 -2.04
N ILE A 19 -11.29 -5.39 -3.35
CA ILE A 19 -10.23 -5.76 -4.31
C ILE A 19 -9.13 -4.69 -4.36
N LEU A 20 -9.49 -3.41 -4.45
CA LEU A 20 -8.50 -2.32 -4.49
C LEU A 20 -7.67 -2.25 -3.21
N THR A 21 -8.32 -2.30 -2.04
CA THR A 21 -7.64 -2.32 -0.74
C THR A 21 -6.70 -3.52 -0.64
N TRP A 22 -7.16 -4.71 -1.05
CA TRP A 22 -6.34 -5.91 -1.01
C TRP A 22 -5.11 -5.81 -1.92
N ILE A 23 -5.27 -5.34 -3.17
CA ILE A 23 -4.13 -5.14 -4.09
C ILE A 23 -3.16 -4.09 -3.53
N ASN A 24 -3.68 -2.96 -3.06
CA ASN A 24 -2.88 -1.85 -2.54
C ASN A 24 -2.06 -2.27 -1.32
N ASN A 25 -2.67 -3.02 -0.39
CA ASN A 25 -2.00 -3.54 0.80
C ASN A 25 -0.94 -4.58 0.45
N ARG A 26 -1.23 -5.49 -0.50
CA ARG A 26 -0.30 -6.57 -0.88
C ARG A 26 0.88 -6.08 -1.71
N LEU A 27 0.67 -5.12 -2.61
CA LEU A 27 1.68 -4.68 -3.56
C LEU A 27 2.25 -3.30 -3.25
N GLN A 28 1.80 -2.64 -2.17
CA GLN A 28 2.17 -1.25 -1.86
C GLN A 28 1.94 -0.33 -3.07
N LEU A 29 0.70 -0.35 -3.57
CA LEU A 29 0.21 0.48 -4.67
C LEU A 29 -0.87 1.44 -4.14
N ASN A 30 -1.23 2.44 -4.95
CA ASN A 30 -2.29 3.41 -4.63
C ASN A 30 -3.33 3.44 -5.76
N LEU A 31 -3.87 2.28 -6.13
CA LEU A 31 -4.92 2.17 -7.14
C LEU A 31 -6.23 2.72 -6.57
N SER A 32 -6.86 3.62 -7.31
CA SER A 32 -8.16 4.24 -6.98
C SER A 32 -9.30 3.63 -7.79
N ARG A 33 -8.96 3.03 -8.93
CA ARG A 33 -9.89 2.49 -9.92
C ARG A 33 -9.41 1.13 -10.40
N ILE A 34 -10.36 0.25 -10.72
CA ILE A 34 -10.06 -1.12 -11.18
C ILE A 34 -9.37 -1.08 -12.55
N GLU A 35 -9.76 -0.10 -13.36
CA GLU A 35 -9.25 0.19 -14.69
C GLU A 35 -7.76 0.53 -14.69
N GLU A 36 -7.21 0.97 -13.55
CA GLU A 36 -5.76 1.25 -13.42
C GLU A 36 -4.93 -0.03 -13.41
N ALA A 37 -5.55 -1.18 -13.11
CA ALA A 37 -4.95 -2.51 -13.24
C ALA A 37 -5.10 -3.10 -14.65
N ALA A 38 -5.73 -2.38 -15.60
CA ALA A 38 -5.91 -2.86 -16.97
C ALA A 38 -4.60 -3.13 -17.70
N SER A 39 -3.48 -2.58 -17.22
CA SER A 39 -2.17 -2.71 -17.85
C SER A 39 -1.57 -4.12 -17.81
N GLY A 40 -2.11 -5.04 -17.00
CA GLY A 40 -1.59 -6.41 -16.85
C GLY A 40 -0.38 -6.51 -15.91
N ALA A 41 0.24 -5.39 -15.53
CA ALA A 41 1.45 -5.38 -14.71
C ALA A 41 1.18 -5.80 -13.25
N VAL A 42 0.04 -5.36 -12.71
CA VAL A 42 -0.42 -5.73 -11.36
C VAL A 42 -0.59 -7.24 -11.27
N GLN A 43 -1.26 -7.85 -12.25
CA GLN A 43 -1.54 -9.28 -12.31
C GLN A 43 -0.25 -10.10 -12.46
N CYS A 44 0.70 -9.64 -13.26
CA CYS A 44 2.03 -10.24 -13.32
C CYS A 44 2.73 -10.20 -11.96
N GLN A 45 2.67 -9.07 -11.25
CA GLN A 45 3.30 -8.93 -9.95
C GLN A 45 2.65 -9.80 -8.86
N MET A 46 1.32 -9.97 -8.92
CA MET A 46 0.60 -10.89 -8.04
C MET A 46 1.05 -12.34 -8.26
N MET A 47 1.20 -12.75 -9.52
CA MET A 47 1.72 -14.07 -9.84
C MET A 47 3.18 -14.26 -9.39
N ASP A 48 4.00 -13.21 -9.41
CA ASP A 48 5.38 -13.25 -8.89
C ASP A 48 5.42 -13.38 -7.37
N MET A 49 4.45 -12.79 -6.65
CA MET A 49 4.30 -12.96 -5.21
C MET A 49 3.89 -14.39 -4.85
N THR A 50 2.96 -14.96 -5.61
CA THR A 50 2.46 -16.34 -5.42
C THR A 50 3.51 -17.39 -5.81
N TYR A 51 4.24 -17.15 -6.90
CA TYR A 51 5.27 -18.04 -7.44
C TYR A 51 6.56 -17.28 -7.74
N PRO A 52 7.37 -16.96 -6.71
CA PRO A 52 8.62 -16.22 -6.89
C PRO A 52 9.54 -16.87 -7.91
N GLY A 53 9.98 -16.07 -8.90
CA GLY A 53 10.93 -16.51 -9.94
C GLY A 53 10.29 -17.13 -11.18
N VAL A 54 8.99 -17.43 -11.18
CA VAL A 54 8.29 -17.93 -12.39
C VAL A 54 7.97 -16.80 -13.36
N VAL A 55 7.63 -15.62 -12.84
CA VAL A 55 7.30 -14.45 -13.66
C VAL A 55 8.59 -13.73 -14.08
N PRO A 56 8.83 -13.50 -15.38
CA PRO A 56 9.97 -12.74 -15.86
C PRO A 56 9.74 -11.24 -15.62
N MET A 57 9.83 -10.80 -14.36
CA MET A 57 9.52 -9.42 -13.93
C MET A 57 10.30 -8.35 -14.69
N HIS A 58 11.53 -8.64 -15.13
CA HIS A 58 12.34 -7.73 -15.95
C HIS A 58 11.71 -7.36 -17.31
N LYS A 59 10.76 -8.16 -17.81
CA LYS A 59 10.04 -7.89 -19.07
C LYS A 59 8.73 -7.14 -18.86
N VAL A 60 8.21 -7.12 -17.62
CA VAL A 60 6.92 -6.50 -17.31
C VAL A 60 7.05 -4.99 -17.38
N ASN A 61 6.13 -4.32 -18.05
CA ASN A 61 6.11 -2.87 -18.16
C ASN A 61 5.08 -2.26 -17.18
N PHE A 62 5.55 -1.73 -16.05
CA PHE A 62 4.67 -1.09 -15.06
C PHE A 62 4.10 0.26 -15.53
N ASP A 63 4.79 0.95 -16.45
CA ASP A 63 4.38 2.24 -17.00
C ASP A 63 3.63 2.10 -18.34
N ALA A 64 3.06 0.92 -18.63
CA ALA A 64 2.34 0.66 -19.87
C ALA A 64 1.08 1.56 -19.98
N LYS A 65 1.08 2.47 -20.96
CA LYS A 65 -0.04 3.40 -21.24
C LYS A 65 -0.80 3.06 -22.52
N THR A 66 -0.19 2.34 -23.45
CA THR A 66 -0.80 1.99 -24.74
C THR A 66 -1.33 0.57 -24.70
N GLU A 67 -2.42 0.28 -25.42
CA GLU A 67 -2.95 -1.10 -25.51
C GLU A 67 -1.87 -2.08 -25.99
N TYR A 68 -1.01 -1.68 -26.92
CA TYR A 68 0.10 -2.49 -27.40
C TYR A 68 1.03 -2.93 -26.26
N ASP A 69 1.43 -1.99 -25.39
CA ASP A 69 2.28 -2.29 -24.23
C ASP A 69 1.56 -3.17 -23.20
N MET A 70 0.27 -2.92 -22.96
CA MET A 70 -0.54 -3.73 -22.05
C MET A 70 -0.68 -5.17 -22.55
N ILE A 71 -0.85 -5.37 -23.86
CA ILE A 71 -0.89 -6.70 -24.48
C ILE A 71 0.41 -7.47 -24.22
N GLN A 72 1.58 -6.81 -24.24
CA GLN A 72 2.84 -7.50 -23.93
C GLN A 72 2.89 -8.01 -22.49
N ASN A 73 2.36 -7.25 -21.52
CA ASN A 73 2.23 -7.71 -20.14
C ASN A 73 1.29 -8.92 -20.05
N TYR A 74 0.16 -8.90 -20.75
CA TYR A 74 -0.75 -10.06 -20.74
C TYR A 74 -0.17 -11.30 -21.43
N LYS A 75 0.68 -11.15 -22.45
CA LYS A 75 1.42 -12.29 -23.02
C LYS A 75 2.34 -12.93 -21.98
N ILE A 76 3.06 -12.12 -21.21
CA ILE A 76 3.89 -12.61 -20.09
C ILE A 76 3.02 -13.37 -19.08
N LEU A 77 1.85 -12.83 -18.73
CA LEU A 77 0.91 -13.48 -17.82
C LEU A 77 0.39 -14.82 -18.36
N GLN A 78 0.01 -14.88 -19.64
CA GLN A 78 -0.43 -16.10 -20.30
C GLN A 78 0.67 -17.17 -20.33
N ASP A 79 1.92 -16.78 -20.61
CA ASP A 79 3.06 -17.69 -20.55
C ASP A 79 3.26 -18.28 -19.15
N VAL A 80 3.07 -17.47 -18.11
CA VAL A 80 3.11 -17.92 -16.71
C VAL A 80 1.96 -18.89 -16.42
N PHE A 81 0.75 -18.62 -16.89
CA PHE A 81 -0.40 -19.51 -16.70
C PHE A 81 -0.17 -20.86 -17.39
N ASN A 82 0.36 -20.85 -18.61
CA ASN A 82 0.72 -22.07 -19.34
C ASN A 82 1.78 -22.89 -18.60
N LYS A 83 2.82 -22.25 -18.06
CA LYS A 83 3.87 -22.93 -17.26
C LYS A 83 3.33 -23.57 -15.99
N LEU A 84 2.43 -22.86 -15.29
CA LEU A 84 1.81 -23.33 -14.06
C LEU A 84 0.60 -24.26 -14.29
N LYS A 85 0.26 -24.51 -15.56
CA LYS A 85 -0.92 -25.29 -15.98
C LYS A 85 -2.24 -24.79 -15.37
N ILE A 86 -2.39 -23.46 -15.35
CA ILE A 86 -3.61 -22.80 -14.91
C ILE A 86 -4.57 -22.71 -16.09
N ASP A 87 -5.65 -23.48 -16.05
CA ASP A 87 -6.69 -23.47 -17.08
C ASP A 87 -7.70 -22.32 -16.85
N LYS A 88 -7.23 -21.08 -17.07
CA LYS A 88 -8.08 -19.89 -17.07
C LYS A 88 -7.94 -19.14 -18.38
N HIS A 89 -9.06 -19.01 -19.10
CA HIS A 89 -9.12 -18.14 -20.25
C HIS A 89 -9.04 -16.66 -19.84
N VAL A 90 -8.15 -15.91 -20.49
CA VAL A 90 -7.93 -14.47 -20.25
C VAL A 90 -8.34 -13.69 -21.49
N GLU A 91 -9.45 -12.95 -21.41
CA GLU A 91 -9.99 -12.10 -22.47
C GLU A 91 -9.19 -10.79 -22.63
N VAL A 92 -7.92 -10.90 -23.06
CA VAL A 92 -6.97 -9.78 -23.13
C VAL A 92 -7.55 -8.55 -23.84
N SER A 93 -8.25 -8.74 -24.95
CA SER A 93 -8.84 -7.65 -25.75
C SER A 93 -9.90 -6.83 -25.00
N ARG A 94 -10.54 -7.39 -23.98
CA ARG A 94 -11.51 -6.68 -23.13
C ARG A 94 -10.82 -5.98 -21.97
N LEU A 95 -9.82 -6.65 -21.39
CA LEU A 95 -9.06 -6.14 -20.26
C LEU A 95 -8.24 -4.90 -20.62
N VAL A 96 -7.48 -4.94 -21.72
CA VAL A 96 -6.62 -3.81 -22.15
C VAL A 96 -7.40 -2.56 -22.54
N LYS A 97 -8.69 -2.70 -22.87
CA LYS A 97 -9.60 -1.58 -23.12
C LYS A 97 -10.07 -0.88 -21.84
N GLY A 98 -9.63 -1.34 -20.67
CA GLY A 98 -10.00 -0.76 -19.38
C GLY A 98 -11.46 -0.93 -19.02
N ARG A 99 -12.16 -1.96 -19.55
CA ARG A 99 -13.56 -2.22 -19.20
C ARG A 99 -13.66 -2.57 -17.72
N PRO A 100 -14.40 -1.82 -16.89
CA PRO A 100 -14.36 -2.00 -15.43
C PRO A 100 -14.85 -3.37 -14.97
N LEU A 101 -15.93 -3.88 -15.56
CA LEU A 101 -16.53 -5.17 -15.19
C LEU A 101 -15.62 -6.34 -15.55
N ASP A 102 -15.10 -6.39 -16.78
CA ASP A 102 -14.18 -7.44 -17.21
C ASP A 102 -12.90 -7.46 -16.34
N ASN A 103 -12.36 -6.27 -16.03
CA ASN A 103 -11.18 -6.14 -15.16
C ASN A 103 -11.48 -6.57 -13.72
N LEU A 104 -12.64 -6.19 -13.18
CA LEU A 104 -13.05 -6.57 -11.83
C LEU A 104 -13.20 -8.09 -11.71
N GLU A 105 -13.93 -8.71 -12.64
CA GLU A 105 -14.13 -10.16 -12.67
C GLU A 105 -12.79 -10.91 -12.72
N PHE A 106 -11.85 -10.43 -13.55
CA PHE A 106 -10.53 -11.05 -13.63
C PHE A 106 -9.73 -10.92 -12.33
N LEU A 107 -9.75 -9.74 -11.69
CA LEU A 107 -9.07 -9.52 -10.42
C LEU A 107 -9.69 -10.30 -9.26
N GLN A 108 -11.01 -10.44 -9.21
CA GLN A 108 -11.71 -11.26 -8.22
C GLN A 108 -11.25 -12.73 -8.30
N TRP A 109 -11.26 -13.29 -9.51
CA TRP A 109 -10.75 -14.63 -9.74
C TRP A 109 -9.26 -14.75 -9.36
N LEU A 110 -8.44 -13.77 -9.74
CA LEU A 110 -7.01 -13.80 -9.47
C LEU A 110 -6.71 -13.70 -7.97
N LYS A 111 -7.44 -12.87 -7.23
CA LYS A 111 -7.38 -12.79 -5.77
C LYS A 111 -7.66 -14.17 -5.15
N ARG A 112 -8.78 -14.78 -5.52
CA ARG A 112 -9.17 -16.10 -5.02
C ARG A 112 -8.14 -17.17 -5.34
N TYR A 113 -7.59 -17.13 -6.55
CA TYR A 113 -6.54 -18.03 -6.98
C TYR A 113 -5.29 -17.86 -6.10
N CYS A 114 -4.80 -16.63 -5.92
CA CYS A 114 -3.64 -16.36 -5.05
C CYS A 114 -3.89 -16.81 -3.60
N ASP A 115 -5.06 -16.47 -3.04
CA ASP A 115 -5.45 -16.87 -1.69
C ASP A 115 -5.51 -18.41 -1.56
N SER A 116 -5.96 -19.13 -2.60
CA SER A 116 -6.02 -20.60 -2.60
C SER A 116 -4.65 -21.29 -2.65
N VAL A 117 -3.68 -20.67 -3.32
CA VAL A 117 -2.33 -21.22 -3.45
C VAL A 117 -1.51 -20.93 -2.20
N ASN A 118 -1.62 -19.72 -1.66
CA ASN A 118 -0.84 -19.29 -0.51
C ASN A 118 -1.51 -19.62 0.84
N GLY A 119 -2.72 -20.20 0.83
CA GLY A 119 -3.51 -20.41 2.04
C GLY A 119 -3.90 -19.10 2.76
N GLY A 120 -3.93 -17.98 2.03
CA GLY A 120 -4.14 -16.64 2.57
C GLY A 120 -2.94 -16.01 3.29
N ILE A 121 -1.81 -16.72 3.41
CA ILE A 121 -0.61 -16.25 4.12
C ILE A 121 0.30 -15.51 3.14
N MET A 122 0.75 -14.31 3.52
CA MET A 122 1.70 -13.54 2.74
C MET A 122 3.12 -14.08 2.93
N ASN A 123 3.89 -14.16 1.86
CA ASN A 123 5.31 -14.44 1.96
C ASN A 123 5.99 -13.22 2.60
N GLU A 124 6.35 -13.32 3.89
CA GLU A 124 6.95 -12.23 4.68
C GLU A 124 8.23 -11.67 4.06
N ASN A 125 8.88 -12.42 3.18
CA ASN A 125 10.13 -12.05 2.54
C ASN A 125 9.94 -11.39 1.15
N TYR A 126 8.70 -11.20 0.70
CA TYR A 126 8.41 -10.59 -0.60
C TYR A 126 8.26 -9.07 -0.48
N ASN A 127 9.25 -8.32 -0.96
CA ASN A 127 9.17 -6.85 -1.06
C ASN A 127 8.68 -6.41 -2.45
N PRO A 128 7.42 -5.95 -2.61
CA PRO A 128 6.87 -5.61 -3.92
C PRO A 128 7.51 -4.37 -4.55
N VAL A 129 7.95 -3.39 -3.74
CA VAL A 129 8.58 -2.16 -4.25
C VAL A 129 9.95 -2.48 -4.84
N GLU A 130 10.76 -3.30 -4.15
CA GLU A 130 12.05 -3.74 -4.68
C GLU A 130 11.90 -4.55 -5.97
N ARG A 131 10.88 -5.42 -6.04
CA ARG A 131 10.62 -6.21 -7.24
C ARG A 131 10.29 -5.32 -8.43
N ARG A 132 9.55 -4.22 -8.26
CA ARG A 132 9.31 -3.22 -9.31
C ARG A 132 10.56 -2.41 -9.64
N ALA A 133 11.32 -1.97 -8.65
CA ALA A 133 12.51 -1.15 -8.86
C ALA A 133 13.59 -1.87 -9.71
N LYS A 134 13.70 -3.20 -9.57
CA LYS A 134 14.62 -4.03 -10.36
C LYS A 134 14.25 -4.07 -11.85
N VAL A 135 12.99 -3.85 -12.21
CA VAL A 135 12.52 -3.82 -13.61
C VAL A 135 13.04 -2.61 -14.39
N GLY A 136 13.28 -1.49 -13.69
CA GLY A 136 13.73 -0.23 -14.30
C GLY A 136 15.23 -0.14 -14.60
N LYS A 137 16.06 -1.00 -13.97
CA LYS A 137 17.54 -0.93 -14.12
C LYS A 137 18.05 -1.41 -15.48
N ASP A 138 17.36 -2.35 -16.12
CA ASP A 138 17.84 -2.95 -17.38
C ASP A 138 17.28 -2.27 -18.64
N ARG A 139 16.25 -1.42 -18.50
CA ARG A 139 15.65 -0.70 -19.65
C ARG A 139 16.33 0.62 -19.97
N ASN A 140 17.28 1.08 -19.15
CA ASN A 140 17.93 2.38 -19.29
C ASN A 140 19.45 2.30 -19.51
N LEU A 141 19.88 1.44 -20.44
CA LEU A 141 21.26 1.42 -20.96
C LEU A 141 21.38 1.98 -22.38
N LYS A 142 20.43 2.81 -22.81
CA LYS A 142 20.61 3.66 -23.99
C LYS A 142 19.90 5.03 -23.86
N CYS A 143 20.30 5.80 -22.86
CA CYS A 143 20.40 7.25 -23.01
C CYS A 143 21.45 7.78 -22.04
N SER A 144 22.41 8.52 -22.62
CA SER A 144 23.66 8.97 -22.06
C SER A 144 23.58 9.51 -20.62
N LEU A 145 24.43 8.96 -19.76
CA LEU A 145 25.04 9.72 -18.67
C LEU A 145 25.64 11.02 -19.23
N LYS A 146 25.32 12.15 -18.62
CA LYS A 146 26.29 13.17 -18.17
C LYS A 146 25.55 14.26 -17.39
N SER A 147 25.59 14.10 -16.07
CA SER A 147 25.48 15.21 -15.13
C SER A 147 26.74 16.08 -15.31
N SER A 148 26.56 17.36 -15.64
CA SER A 148 27.66 18.33 -15.71
C SER A 148 27.55 19.28 -14.53
N LYS A 149 28.53 19.19 -13.62
CA LYS A 149 28.86 20.19 -12.62
C LYS A 149 29.81 21.24 -13.23
N SER A 150 29.56 22.50 -12.87
CA SER A 150 30.51 23.59 -12.60
C SER A 150 31.35 24.26 -13.72
N LEU A 151 31.12 25.58 -13.83
CA LEU A 151 32.03 26.75 -14.00
C LEU A 151 33.47 26.50 -14.49
N GLN A 152 33.95 27.22 -15.53
CA GLN A 152 34.63 28.53 -15.44
C GLN A 152 35.19 29.00 -16.82
N THR A 153 35.48 30.30 -16.87
CA THR A 153 35.89 31.20 -17.97
C THR A 153 37.24 30.91 -18.65
N ASN A 154 37.39 31.17 -19.97
CA ASN A 154 38.34 32.18 -20.50
C ASN A 154 38.27 32.42 -22.04
N ILE A 155 38.82 33.56 -22.42
CA ILE A 155 38.79 34.32 -23.69
C ILE A 155 39.80 33.78 -24.74
N MET A 156 39.45 33.80 -26.04
CA MET A 156 40.19 34.42 -27.20
C MET A 156 39.98 33.74 -28.57
N ASN A 157 39.55 34.58 -29.53
CA ASN A 157 40.01 34.79 -30.91
C ASN A 157 39.88 33.74 -32.04
N ASN A 158 39.01 34.10 -33.01
CA ASN A 158 39.32 34.50 -34.41
C ASN A 158 38.82 33.62 -35.58
N SER A 159 38.40 34.36 -36.63
CA SER A 159 38.12 34.00 -38.03
C SER A 159 36.86 33.18 -38.31
N GLY A 160 35.95 33.55 -39.20
CA GLY A 160 35.91 34.65 -40.17
C GLY A 160 34.82 34.38 -41.21
N SER A 161 34.51 35.40 -42.01
CA SER A 161 33.85 35.36 -43.32
C SER A 161 32.32 35.48 -43.38
N GLY A 162 31.86 36.50 -44.13
CA GLY A 162 30.60 36.46 -44.87
C GLY A 162 29.69 37.69 -44.76
N ASN A 163 29.98 38.73 -45.56
CA ASN A 163 29.11 39.88 -45.88
C ASN A 163 27.68 39.46 -46.28
N THR A 164 26.65 40.25 -45.91
CA THR A 164 25.79 40.99 -46.87
C THR A 164 24.79 41.95 -46.18
N LEU A 165 24.45 43.01 -46.91
CA LEU A 165 23.82 44.29 -46.56
C LEU A 165 22.27 44.28 -46.40
N ASN A 166 21.77 45.07 -45.42
CA ASN A 166 20.62 46.03 -45.41
C ASN A 166 19.20 45.65 -45.96
N PRO A 167 18.13 46.48 -45.76
CA PRO A 167 17.51 46.87 -44.48
C PRO A 167 15.94 46.81 -44.50
N ASN A 168 15.32 46.95 -43.33
CA ASN A 168 13.99 47.54 -43.06
C ASN A 168 12.70 46.81 -43.50
N ARG A 169 11.84 46.43 -42.52
CA ARG A 169 10.39 46.75 -42.52
C ARG A 169 9.69 46.37 -41.21
N THR A 170 8.70 47.21 -40.90
CA THR A 170 7.95 47.42 -39.67
C THR A 170 6.76 46.47 -39.46
N SER A 171 6.31 46.42 -38.19
CA SER A 171 4.93 46.26 -37.69
C SER A 171 4.46 44.87 -37.20
N GLY A 172 3.85 44.88 -35.99
CA GLY A 172 2.67 44.04 -35.71
C GLY A 172 2.74 43.03 -34.56
N ALA A 173 2.50 43.52 -33.33
CA ALA A 173 1.73 42.90 -32.23
C ALA A 173 1.63 41.35 -32.09
N LYS A 174 2.08 40.82 -30.94
CA LYS A 174 1.22 40.41 -29.80
C LYS A 174 2.06 39.79 -28.69
N GLN A 175 1.93 40.36 -27.49
CA GLN A 175 2.36 39.75 -26.24
C GLN A 175 1.60 38.44 -26.00
N PHE A 176 2.31 37.34 -25.77
CA PHE A 176 1.86 36.28 -24.90
C PHE A 176 3.03 35.97 -23.95
N ARG A 177 2.92 36.46 -22.72
CA ARG A 177 3.89 36.21 -21.65
C ARG A 177 3.77 34.74 -21.25
N SER A 178 4.82 33.97 -21.50
CA SER A 178 5.03 32.65 -20.92
C SER A 178 5.36 32.79 -19.44
N SER A 179 4.35 32.78 -18.57
CA SER A 179 4.52 32.55 -17.14
C SER A 179 4.25 31.07 -16.85
N GLY A 180 5.20 30.19 -17.22
CA GLY A 180 5.10 28.74 -17.01
C GLY A 180 6.12 28.15 -16.03
N ALA A 181 7.29 28.77 -15.86
CA ALA A 181 8.40 28.11 -15.17
C ALA A 181 8.43 28.28 -13.63
N ALA A 182 7.69 29.23 -13.07
CA ALA A 182 7.72 29.51 -11.62
C ALA A 182 6.65 28.75 -10.81
N ALA A 183 5.60 28.24 -11.46
CA ALA A 183 4.51 27.53 -10.79
C ALA A 183 4.82 26.03 -10.54
N GLU A 184 5.58 25.40 -11.44
CA GLU A 184 5.96 23.97 -11.32
C GLU A 184 7.04 23.71 -10.25
N ALA A 185 7.90 24.69 -9.97
CA ALA A 185 8.92 24.56 -8.93
C ALA A 185 8.30 24.59 -7.52
N ASN A 186 7.27 25.41 -7.31
CA ASN A 186 6.59 25.51 -6.01
C ASN A 186 5.75 24.25 -5.71
N SER A 187 5.05 23.70 -6.72
CA SER A 187 4.27 22.47 -6.53
C SER A 187 5.15 21.25 -6.30
N SER A 188 6.34 21.16 -6.92
CA SER A 188 7.26 20.06 -6.67
C SER A 188 7.84 20.05 -5.24
N VAL A 189 8.06 21.23 -4.64
CA VAL A 189 8.56 21.35 -3.25
C VAL A 189 7.45 21.00 -2.26
N GLU A 190 6.23 21.44 -2.51
CA GLU A 190 5.06 21.14 -1.68
C GLU A 190 4.69 19.64 -1.74
N ILE A 191 4.75 19.02 -2.92
CA ILE A 191 4.56 17.57 -3.08
C ILE A 191 5.62 16.78 -2.30
N GLN A 192 6.88 17.24 -2.28
CA GLN A 192 7.95 16.59 -1.51
C GLN A 192 7.76 16.76 0.00
N ALA A 193 7.34 17.95 0.45
CA ALA A 193 7.04 18.21 1.85
C ALA A 193 5.87 17.33 2.34
N LEU A 194 4.78 17.29 1.60
CA LEU A 194 3.61 16.44 1.90
C LEU A 194 3.95 14.95 1.85
N SER A 195 4.79 14.52 0.90
CA SER A 195 5.23 13.12 0.83
C SER A 195 6.07 12.72 2.05
N LYS A 196 6.91 13.64 2.55
CA LYS A 196 7.67 13.44 3.78
C LYS A 196 6.75 13.33 4.98
N GLU A 197 5.78 14.24 5.12
CA GLU A 197 4.81 14.21 6.21
C GLU A 197 3.97 12.93 6.21
N ILE A 198 3.53 12.46 5.04
CA ILE A 198 2.84 11.15 4.91
C ILE A 198 3.74 10.01 5.37
N THR A 199 5.03 10.06 5.07
CA THR A 199 5.98 9.01 5.49
C THR A 199 6.17 9.05 7.00
N ASP A 200 6.39 10.23 7.57
CA ASP A 200 6.60 10.44 9.00
C ASP A 200 5.35 10.02 9.80
N LEU A 201 4.15 10.42 9.35
CA LEU A 201 2.87 10.01 9.94
C LEU A 201 2.65 8.50 9.86
N LYS A 202 2.98 7.86 8.74
CA LYS A 202 2.87 6.39 8.62
C LYS A 202 3.77 5.69 9.63
N SER A 203 5.04 6.11 9.74
CA SER A 203 5.93 5.57 10.76
C SER A 203 5.44 5.83 12.19
N ALA A 204 4.83 6.98 12.45
CA ALA A 204 4.24 7.28 13.75
C ALA A 204 3.04 6.37 14.06
N VAL A 205 2.16 6.13 13.08
CA VAL A 205 1.03 5.19 13.21
C VAL A 205 1.55 3.78 13.47
N ASP A 206 2.55 3.30 12.72
CA ASP A 206 3.14 1.98 12.93
C ASP A 206 3.73 1.82 14.35
N LEU A 207 4.33 2.89 14.91
CA LEU A 207 4.80 2.88 16.30
C LEU A 207 3.62 2.85 17.28
N LEU A 208 2.62 3.69 17.08
CA LEU A 208 1.43 3.75 17.94
C LEU A 208 0.65 2.43 17.93
N GLU A 209 0.56 1.75 16.79
CA GLU A 209 -0.07 0.43 16.70
C GLU A 209 0.70 -0.62 17.49
N LYS A 210 2.04 -0.61 17.41
CA LYS A 210 2.89 -1.50 18.22
C LYS A 210 2.73 -1.22 19.72
N GLU A 211 2.68 0.05 20.12
CA GLU A 211 2.46 0.43 21.52
C GLU A 211 1.06 0.02 21.99
N ARG A 212 0.02 0.27 21.18
CA ARG A 212 -1.35 -0.18 21.45
C ARG A 212 -1.40 -1.69 21.65
N ASP A 213 -0.83 -2.47 20.74
CA ASP A 213 -0.85 -3.93 20.78
C ASP A 213 -0.04 -4.46 21.97
N PHE A 214 1.08 -3.81 22.30
CA PHE A 214 1.89 -4.12 23.48
C PHE A 214 1.10 -3.95 24.78
N TYR A 215 0.39 -2.82 24.96
CA TYR A 215 -0.43 -2.59 26.15
C TYR A 215 -1.66 -3.50 26.17
N PHE A 216 -2.31 -3.70 25.03
CA PHE A 216 -3.45 -4.60 24.91
C PHE A 216 -3.09 -6.03 25.30
N ALA A 217 -1.97 -6.57 24.81
CA ALA A 217 -1.52 -7.92 25.17
C ALA A 217 -1.29 -8.06 26.68
N LYS A 218 -0.66 -7.08 27.32
CA LYS A 218 -0.46 -7.08 28.78
C LYS A 218 -1.76 -7.03 29.56
N LEU A 219 -2.70 -6.17 29.15
CA LEU A 219 -4.01 -6.05 29.79
C LEU A 219 -4.82 -7.32 29.60
N ARG A 220 -4.72 -7.98 28.44
CA ARG A 220 -5.35 -9.26 28.16
C ARG A 220 -4.79 -10.38 29.04
N ASP A 221 -3.48 -10.45 29.24
CA ASP A 221 -2.87 -11.42 30.16
C ASP A 221 -3.36 -11.22 31.61
N ILE A 222 -3.46 -9.96 32.05
CA ILE A 222 -4.02 -9.60 33.37
C ILE A 222 -5.49 -10.01 33.47
N GLU A 223 -6.29 -9.77 32.43
CA GLU A 223 -7.70 -10.14 32.37
C GLU A 223 -7.88 -11.66 32.50
N ILE A 224 -7.08 -12.46 31.76
CA ILE A 224 -7.09 -13.92 31.84
C ILE A 224 -6.76 -14.38 33.26
N LEU A 225 -5.74 -13.78 33.88
CA LEU A 225 -5.37 -14.10 35.26
C LEU A 225 -6.53 -13.83 36.23
N CYS A 226 -7.28 -12.74 36.02
CA CYS A 226 -8.45 -12.39 36.84
C CYS A 226 -9.68 -13.25 36.53
N GLN A 227 -9.69 -14.08 35.48
CA GLN A 227 -10.78 -15.00 35.13
C GLN A 227 -10.53 -16.43 35.66
N ILE A 228 -9.43 -16.66 36.37
CA ILE A 228 -9.13 -17.95 36.99
C ILE A 228 -10.09 -18.18 38.17
N PRO A 229 -10.78 -19.34 38.26
CA PRO A 229 -11.85 -19.59 39.24
C PRO A 229 -11.46 -19.33 40.70
N GLU A 230 -10.20 -19.57 41.05
CA GLU A 230 -9.66 -19.40 42.40
C GLU A 230 -9.52 -17.93 42.83
N VAL A 231 -9.33 -17.02 41.87
CA VAL A 231 -9.10 -15.58 42.14
C VAL A 231 -10.17 -14.68 41.53
N GLU A 232 -11.07 -15.22 40.70
CA GLU A 232 -12.05 -14.45 39.96
C GLU A 232 -12.97 -13.58 40.83
N ASN A 233 -13.31 -14.07 42.04
CA ASN A 233 -14.15 -13.36 42.99
C ASN A 233 -13.36 -12.57 44.04
N ALA A 234 -12.02 -12.56 43.96
CA ALA A 234 -11.22 -11.73 44.85
C ALA A 234 -11.54 -10.24 44.61
N ALA A 235 -11.66 -9.46 45.69
CA ALA A 235 -12.00 -8.03 45.60
C ALA A 235 -11.09 -7.28 44.61
N MET A 236 -9.79 -7.63 44.59
CA MET A 236 -8.80 -7.11 43.66
C MET A 236 -9.12 -7.45 42.20
N SER A 237 -9.48 -8.70 41.90
CA SER A 237 -9.81 -9.14 40.54
C SER A 237 -11.10 -8.51 40.03
N VAL A 238 -12.09 -8.28 40.90
CA VAL A 238 -13.32 -7.55 40.56
C VAL A 238 -13.03 -6.07 40.29
N ALA A 239 -12.18 -5.43 41.10
CA ALA A 239 -11.76 -4.05 40.89
C ALA A 239 -10.98 -3.86 39.57
N ILE A 240 -10.06 -4.80 39.26
CA ILE A 240 -9.33 -4.79 37.98
C ILE A 240 -10.30 -4.96 36.80
N LYS A 241 -11.27 -5.89 36.87
CA LYS A 241 -12.29 -6.08 35.83
C LYS A 241 -13.14 -4.82 35.62
N LYS A 242 -13.49 -4.09 36.69
CA LYS A 242 -14.20 -2.80 36.57
C LYS A 242 -13.43 -1.79 35.73
N ILE A 243 -12.11 -1.70 35.91
CA ILE A 243 -11.25 -0.82 35.10
C ILE A 243 -11.20 -1.31 33.64
N LEU A 244 -11.04 -2.61 33.42
CA LEU A 244 -10.91 -3.18 32.08
C LEU A 244 -12.20 -3.13 31.24
N TYR A 245 -13.37 -3.12 31.88
CA TYR A 245 -14.69 -3.14 31.22
C TYR A 245 -15.41 -1.80 31.27
N ALA A 246 -14.73 -0.71 31.62
CA ALA A 246 -15.33 0.61 31.59
C ALA A 246 -15.69 1.03 30.15
N ASP A 247 -16.93 1.48 29.94
CA ASP A 247 -17.47 1.81 28.62
C ASP A 247 -16.94 3.16 28.06
N ASP A 248 -16.49 4.08 28.94
CA ASP A 248 -16.01 5.40 28.55
C ASP A 248 -14.48 5.53 28.75
N ALA A 249 -13.75 5.62 27.64
CA ALA A 249 -12.30 5.83 27.64
C ALA A 249 -11.86 7.21 28.17
N LYS A 250 -12.79 8.16 28.38
CA LYS A 250 -12.49 9.53 28.84
C LYS A 250 -12.69 9.73 30.34
N GLU A 251 -13.40 8.84 31.02
CA GLU A 251 -13.66 8.91 32.45
C GLU A 251 -12.87 7.79 33.16
N SER A 252 -12.07 8.16 34.15
CA SER A 252 -11.18 7.20 34.82
C SER A 252 -11.97 6.32 35.79
N ALA A 253 -12.22 5.06 35.41
CA ALA A 253 -12.87 4.06 36.26
C ALA A 253 -12.02 3.63 37.49
N LEU A 254 -10.86 4.26 37.70
CA LEU A 254 -9.97 3.98 38.83
C LEU A 254 -10.61 4.34 40.17
N ASP A 255 -11.31 5.47 40.27
CA ASP A 255 -11.90 5.94 41.52
C ASP A 255 -13.00 4.97 41.98
N GLU A 256 -13.85 4.52 41.06
CA GLU A 256 -14.89 3.52 41.34
C GLU A 256 -14.32 2.16 41.75
N ALA A 257 -13.22 1.73 41.13
CA ALA A 257 -12.54 0.48 41.47
C ALA A 257 -11.90 0.58 42.88
N GLN A 258 -11.32 1.73 43.22
CA GLN A 258 -10.73 1.97 44.52
C GLN A 258 -11.80 2.03 45.63
N ASP A 259 -12.93 2.68 45.37
CA ASP A 259 -14.05 2.74 46.29
C ASP A 259 -14.62 1.34 46.57
N TYR A 260 -14.73 0.50 45.55
CA TYR A 260 -15.15 -0.90 45.71
C TYR A 260 -14.20 -1.70 46.62
N LEU A 261 -12.87 -1.52 46.48
CA LEU A 261 -11.89 -2.17 47.34
C LEU A 261 -11.98 -1.72 48.80
N ASN A 262 -12.16 -0.41 49.00
CA ASN A 262 -12.30 0.17 50.33
C ASN A 262 -13.59 -0.31 51.02
N GLN A 263 -14.71 -0.37 50.30
CA GLN A 263 -15.98 -0.89 50.81
C GLN A 263 -15.90 -2.38 51.17
N THR A 264 -15.27 -3.19 50.32
CA THR A 264 -15.10 -4.63 50.59
C THR A 264 -14.18 -4.89 51.79
N SER A 265 -13.13 -4.08 51.95
CA SER A 265 -12.23 -4.20 53.12
C SER A 265 -12.93 -3.83 54.43
N ASN A 266 -13.71 -2.75 54.43
CA ASN A 266 -14.48 -2.31 55.61
C ASN A 266 -15.61 -3.30 55.98
N ALA A 267 -16.20 -3.99 54.99
CA ALA A 267 -17.23 -5.02 55.25
C ALA A 267 -16.65 -6.26 55.93
N VAL A 268 -15.44 -6.69 55.53
CA VAL A 268 -14.74 -7.82 56.16
C VAL A 268 -14.29 -7.49 57.59
N GLU A 269 -13.89 -6.25 57.87
CA GLU A 269 -13.55 -5.80 59.23
C GLU A 269 -14.80 -5.72 60.15
N ALA A 270 -15.96 -5.29 59.63
CA ALA A 270 -17.20 -5.24 60.40
C ALA A 270 -17.78 -6.64 60.73
N GLU A 271 -17.60 -7.63 59.84
CA GLU A 271 -18.03 -9.02 60.09
C GLU A 271 -17.14 -9.73 61.13
N THR A 272 -15.85 -9.38 61.21
CA THR A 272 -14.92 -9.96 62.19
C THR A 272 -15.07 -9.38 63.60
N GLU A 273 -15.56 -8.14 63.75
CA GLU A 273 -15.90 -7.54 65.05
C GLU A 273 -17.26 -8.01 65.63
N THR A 274 -18.13 -8.60 64.81
CA THR A 274 -19.46 -9.07 65.24
C THR A 274 -19.48 -10.55 65.65
N GLU A 275 -18.43 -11.32 65.34
CA GLU A 275 -18.24 -12.73 65.76
C GLU A 275 -17.29 -12.91 66.97
N ALA A 276 -16.71 -11.83 67.52
CA ALA A 276 -15.85 -11.85 68.71
C ALA A 276 -16.60 -11.46 70.00
#